data_AF-A0A7V9TXT0-F1
#
_entry.id   AF-A0A7V9TXT0-F1
#
_cell.length_a   1.000
_cell.length_b   1.000
_cell.length_c   1.000
_cell.angle_alpha   90.00
_cell.angle_beta   90.00
_cell.angle_gamma   90.00
#
_symmetry.space_group_name_H-M   'P 1'
#
loop_
_entity.id
_entity.type
_entity.pdbx_description
1 polymer ?
#
loop_
_entity_poly.entity_id
_entity_poly.type
_entity_poly.pdbx_seq_one_letter_code
_entity_poly.pdbx_strand_id
1 'polypeptide(L)'
;MKKILIILVIILTAITVQTSAAYAQGAVKTGPDLSTLRDADLEKDSLHNLEVARHYFKLKKAYVAAIKRCEEIDAGNPNFAKMDEVLFIAGESSLRLAENRGKQKTKEKTAEQLRQDARVYLSRLVAGYPNSTFLKQAEDDLKDLGGQIKLEGTQP
;
A
#
# COMPACT_ATOMS: atom_id res chain seq x y z
N MET A 1 -11.34 13.61 -90.31
CA MET A 1 -10.33 14.58 -89.83
C MET A 1 -10.66 14.95 -88.40
N LYS A 2 -9.64 14.85 -87.52
CA LYS A 2 -9.42 15.68 -86.33
C LYS A 2 -10.54 15.59 -85.24
N LYS A 3 -10.33 15.03 -84.05
CA LYS A 3 -9.12 14.88 -83.24
C LYS A 3 -9.45 13.97 -82.05
N ILE A 4 -8.52 13.05 -81.77
CA ILE A 4 -7.92 12.84 -80.45
C ILE A 4 -8.90 12.51 -79.30
N LEU A 5 -8.90 11.23 -78.88
CA LEU A 5 -8.40 10.88 -77.55
C LEU A 5 -8.21 9.35 -77.40
N ILE A 6 -6.93 8.92 -77.41
CA ILE A 6 -6.31 7.98 -76.45
C ILE A 6 -6.91 6.55 -76.45
N ILE A 7 -6.39 5.50 -77.12
CA ILE A 7 -5.09 4.78 -77.01
C ILE A 7 -4.68 4.44 -75.57
N LEU A 8 -4.44 3.14 -75.31
CA LEU A 8 -4.05 2.46 -74.05
C LEU A 8 -5.28 2.09 -73.21
N VAL A 9 -5.59 0.83 -72.92
CA VAL A 9 -4.79 -0.10 -72.11
C VAL A 9 -5.11 -1.55 -72.49
N ILE A 10 -4.25 -2.14 -73.32
CA ILE A 10 -3.89 -3.56 -73.24
C ILE A 10 -2.49 -3.54 -72.59
N ILE A 11 -2.23 -4.43 -71.62
CA ILE A 11 -0.98 -4.63 -70.84
C ILE A 11 -0.95 -3.95 -69.45
N LEU A 12 -1.41 -4.70 -68.42
CA LEU A 12 -0.88 -4.82 -67.03
C LEU A 12 -1.93 -5.64 -66.26
N THR A 13 -1.86 -6.94 -65.94
CA THR A 13 -0.75 -7.76 -65.43
C THR A 13 0.16 -7.01 -64.46
N ALA A 14 -0.39 -6.62 -63.31
CA ALA A 14 0.37 -6.44 -62.09
C ALA A 14 -0.54 -6.65 -60.88
N ILE A 15 -0.53 -7.89 -60.43
CA ILE A 15 -0.64 -8.34 -59.04
C ILE A 15 -0.66 -7.18 -58.03
N THR A 16 -1.80 -6.97 -57.38
CA THR A 16 -1.84 -6.34 -56.06
C THR A 16 -2.72 -7.18 -55.14
N VAL A 17 -2.14 -8.28 -54.63
CA VAL A 17 -2.60 -8.90 -53.39
C VAL A 17 -2.28 -7.88 -52.30
N GLN A 18 -3.30 -7.14 -51.85
CA GLN A 18 -3.16 -6.29 -50.68
C GLN A 18 -3.08 -7.22 -49.47
N THR A 19 -1.85 -7.55 -49.06
CA THR A 19 -1.57 -8.08 -47.74
C THR A 19 -1.87 -6.96 -46.75
N SER A 20 -3.06 -6.97 -46.16
CA SER A 20 -3.33 -6.20 -44.95
C SER A 20 -2.40 -6.73 -43.85
N ALA A 21 -1.25 -6.06 -43.69
CA ALA A 21 -0.48 -6.13 -42.47
C ALA A 21 -1.35 -5.55 -41.35
N ALA A 22 -2.20 -6.38 -40.76
CA ALA A 22 -2.78 -6.09 -39.47
C ALA A 22 -1.62 -6.17 -38.48
N TYR A 23 -1.06 -5.00 -38.19
CA TYR A 23 -0.15 -4.77 -37.10
C TYR A 23 -0.70 -5.49 -35.87
N ALA A 24 0.08 -6.42 -35.33
CA ALA A 24 -0.14 -6.94 -34.00
C ALA A 24 -0.23 -5.72 -33.08
N GLN A 25 -1.43 -5.39 -32.62
CA GLN A 25 -1.61 -4.46 -31.53
C GLN A 25 -0.93 -5.13 -30.34
N GLY A 26 0.34 -4.76 -30.13
CA GLY A 26 1.07 -5.14 -28.92
C GLY A 26 0.14 -4.83 -27.76
N ALA A 27 -0.09 -5.83 -26.91
CA ALA A 27 -0.98 -5.73 -25.76
C ALA A 27 -0.50 -4.62 -24.84
N VAL A 28 -0.93 -3.39 -25.13
CA VAL A 28 -0.83 -2.28 -24.20
C VAL A 28 -1.73 -2.71 -23.05
N LYS A 29 -1.13 -2.92 -21.88
CA LYS A 29 -1.86 -3.09 -20.63
C LYS A 29 -2.50 -1.73 -20.29
N THR A 30 -3.49 -1.29 -21.05
CA THR A 30 -4.29 -0.07 -20.84
C THR A 30 -5.38 -0.34 -19.80
N GLY A 31 -4.95 -0.72 -18.61
CA GLY A 31 -5.76 -0.76 -17.40
C GLY A 31 -4.90 -0.32 -16.23
N PRO A 32 -5.48 0.27 -15.16
CA PRO A 32 -4.74 0.48 -13.93
C PRO A 32 -4.10 -0.85 -13.52
N ASP A 33 -2.86 -0.80 -13.04
CA ASP A 33 -2.20 -1.99 -12.51
C ASP A 33 -3.13 -2.61 -11.47
N LEU A 34 -3.48 -3.89 -11.62
CA LEU A 34 -4.39 -4.58 -10.70
C LEU A 34 -3.86 -4.52 -9.26
N SER A 35 -2.53 -4.39 -9.07
CA SER A 35 -1.89 -4.18 -7.77
C SER A 35 -2.25 -2.84 -7.10
N THR A 36 -2.76 -1.88 -7.88
CA THR A 36 -3.15 -0.53 -7.43
C THR A 36 -4.67 -0.38 -7.26
N LEU A 37 -5.46 -1.36 -7.71
CA LEU A 37 -6.90 -1.39 -7.47
C LEU A 37 -7.15 -1.80 -6.01
N ARG A 38 -7.51 -0.81 -5.19
CA ARG A 38 -8.01 -1.06 -3.83
C ARG A 38 -9.36 -1.75 -3.92
N ASP A 39 -9.45 -2.94 -3.36
CA ASP A 39 -10.71 -3.64 -3.17
C ASP A 39 -11.57 -2.84 -2.18
N ALA A 40 -12.75 -2.41 -2.63
CA ALA A 40 -13.64 -1.55 -1.87
C ALA A 40 -14.19 -2.23 -0.60
N ASP A 41 -14.41 -3.54 -0.65
CA ASP A 41 -14.87 -4.31 0.50
C ASP A 41 -13.73 -4.46 1.51
N LEU A 42 -12.52 -4.74 1.02
CA LEU A 42 -11.33 -4.81 1.87
C LEU A 42 -10.99 -3.46 2.53
N GLU A 43 -11.13 -2.35 1.82
CA GLU A 43 -10.98 -0.99 2.37
C GLU A 43 -12.01 -0.72 3.47
N LYS A 44 -13.27 -1.11 3.26
CA LYS A 44 -14.34 -0.94 4.24
C LYS A 44 -14.09 -1.75 5.50
N ASP A 45 -13.66 -3.01 5.36
CA ASP A 45 -13.35 -3.89 6.50
C ASP A 45 -12.11 -3.40 7.26
N SER A 46 -11.11 -2.90 6.54
CA SER A 46 -9.91 -2.28 7.13
C SER A 46 -10.27 -1.02 7.90
N LEU A 47 -11.18 -0.20 7.36
CA LEU A 47 -11.67 1.01 8.03
C LEU A 47 -12.43 0.67 9.31
N HIS A 48 -13.29 -0.36 9.28
CA HIS A 48 -13.98 -0.84 10.47
C HIS A 48 -13.00 -1.29 11.56
N ASN A 49 -11.99 -2.08 11.20
CA ASN A 49 -10.96 -2.50 12.15
C ASN A 49 -10.16 -1.30 12.69
N LEU A 50 -9.86 -0.29 11.87
CA LEU A 50 -9.16 0.91 12.31
C LEU A 50 -10.03 1.72 13.30
N GLU A 51 -11.33 1.82 13.08
CA GLU A 51 -12.26 2.45 14.03
C GLU A 51 -12.27 1.74 15.39
N VAL A 52 -12.29 0.41 15.37
CA VAL A 52 -12.18 -0.41 16.59
C VAL A 52 -10.82 -0.21 17.27
N ALA A 53 -9.72 -0.17 16.50
CA ALA A 53 -8.38 0.10 17.00
C ALA A 53 -8.30 1.47 17.70
N ARG A 54 -8.83 2.52 17.06
CA ARG A 54 -8.92 3.89 17.65
C ARG A 54 -9.68 3.87 18.97
N HIS A 55 -10.80 3.16 19.04
CA HIS A 55 -11.59 3.03 20.26
C HIS A 55 -10.79 2.36 21.40
N TYR A 56 -10.10 1.27 21.09
CA TYR A 56 -9.25 0.58 22.06
C TYR A 56 -8.07 1.43 22.51
N PHE A 57 -7.41 2.12 21.58
CA PHE A 57 -6.26 2.96 21.85
C PHE A 57 -6.61 4.16 22.73
N LYS A 58 -7.59 4.97 22.33
CA LYS A 58 -7.90 6.25 22.99
C LYS A 58 -8.75 6.08 24.25
N LEU A 59 -9.87 5.37 24.15
CA LEU A 59 -10.89 5.36 25.20
C LEU A 59 -10.69 4.22 26.20
N LYS A 60 -10.39 3.02 25.70
CA LYS A 60 -10.24 1.86 26.59
C LYS A 60 -8.84 1.73 27.17
N LYS A 61 -7.83 2.31 26.53
CA LYS A 61 -6.39 2.07 26.81
C LYS A 61 -6.09 0.57 26.82
N ALA A 62 -6.70 -0.14 25.88
CA ALA A 62 -6.59 -1.57 25.67
C ALA A 62 -5.62 -1.83 24.51
N TYR A 63 -4.34 -1.61 24.77
CA TYR A 63 -3.29 -1.57 23.75
C TYR A 63 -3.05 -2.92 23.06
N VAL A 64 -3.22 -4.04 23.77
CA VAL A 64 -3.14 -5.37 23.13
C VAL A 64 -4.27 -5.54 22.12
N ALA A 65 -5.48 -5.07 22.44
CA ALA A 65 -6.62 -5.15 21.53
C ALA A 65 -6.48 -4.18 20.34
N ALA A 66 -5.89 -3.01 20.55
CA ALA A 66 -5.58 -2.07 19.47
C ALA A 66 -4.56 -2.67 18.49
N ILE A 67 -3.46 -3.24 18.99
CA ILE A 67 -2.43 -3.90 18.17
C ILE A 67 -3.04 -5.01 17.32
N LYS A 68 -3.84 -5.90 17.91
CA LYS A 68 -4.46 -7.01 17.16
C LYS A 68 -5.30 -6.53 15.97
N ARG A 69 -6.05 -5.45 16.14
CA ARG A 69 -6.83 -4.85 15.06
C ARG A 69 -5.95 -4.22 13.99
N CYS A 70 -4.85 -3.58 14.38
CA CYS A 70 -3.88 -3.06 13.43
C CYS A 70 -3.17 -4.17 12.65
N GLU A 71 -2.77 -5.26 13.32
CA GLU A 71 -2.12 -6.42 12.70
C GLU A 71 -3.05 -7.15 11.73
N GLU A 72 -4.36 -7.22 12.02
CA GLU A 72 -5.37 -7.73 11.08
C GLU A 72 -5.40 -6.91 9.78
N ILE A 73 -5.34 -5.57 9.88
CA ILE A 73 -5.31 -4.69 8.70
C ILE A 73 -3.98 -4.82 7.95
N ASP A 74 -2.86 -4.83 8.68
CA ASP A 74 -1.53 -4.90 8.09
C ASP A 74 -1.29 -6.20 7.32
N ALA A 75 -1.77 -7.32 7.86
CA ALA A 75 -1.70 -8.62 7.19
C ALA A 75 -2.72 -8.77 6.04
N GLY A 76 -3.93 -8.23 6.20
CA GLY A 76 -5.02 -8.41 5.23
C GLY A 76 -5.06 -7.38 4.10
N ASN A 77 -4.63 -6.15 4.37
CA ASN A 77 -4.67 -5.01 3.45
C ASN A 77 -3.46 -4.06 3.65
N PRO A 78 -2.23 -4.50 3.31
CA PRO A 78 -1.02 -3.69 3.51
C PRO A 78 -1.01 -2.36 2.73
N ASN A 79 -1.86 -2.22 1.71
CA ASN A 79 -1.98 -1.01 0.88
C ASN A 79 -3.18 -0.11 1.28
N PHE A 80 -3.78 -0.37 2.45
CA PHE A 80 -4.91 0.37 2.99
C PHE A 80 -4.66 1.88 2.99
N ALA A 81 -5.70 2.64 2.61
CA ALA A 81 -5.59 4.09 2.48
C ALA A 81 -5.15 4.85 3.74
N LYS A 82 -5.28 4.25 4.94
CA LYS A 82 -4.90 4.84 6.24
C LYS A 82 -3.84 4.04 6.99
N MET A 83 -2.98 3.35 6.24
CA MET A 83 -1.95 2.51 6.82
C MET A 83 -0.95 3.29 7.69
N ASP A 84 -0.74 4.59 7.44
CA ASP A 84 0.04 5.46 8.31
C ASP A 84 -0.53 5.51 9.75
N GLU A 85 -1.86 5.65 9.89
CA GLU A 85 -2.53 5.62 11.18
C GLU A 85 -2.51 4.23 11.83
N VAL A 86 -2.64 3.17 11.02
CA VAL A 86 -2.55 1.78 11.50
C VAL A 86 -1.19 1.53 12.15
N LEU A 87 -0.11 1.87 11.43
CA LEU A 87 1.26 1.72 11.90
C LEU A 87 1.53 2.60 13.12
N PHE A 88 1.01 3.83 13.13
CA PHE A 88 1.13 4.71 14.29
C PHE A 88 0.49 4.09 15.53
N ILE A 89 -0.78 3.67 15.44
CA ILE A 89 -1.50 3.08 16.59
C ILE A 89 -0.81 1.80 17.06
N ALA A 90 -0.33 0.95 16.16
CA ALA A 90 0.38 -0.28 16.51
C ALA A 90 1.69 0.02 17.26
N GLY A 91 2.50 0.94 16.75
CA GLY A 91 3.76 1.32 17.37
C GLY A 91 3.56 1.97 18.75
N GLU A 92 2.64 2.91 18.81
CA GLU A 92 2.31 3.65 20.03
C GLU A 92 1.65 2.79 21.11
N SER A 93 0.85 1.82 20.70
CA SER A 93 0.30 0.82 21.63
C SER A 93 1.41 -0.08 22.19
N SER A 94 2.38 -0.45 21.36
CA SER A 94 3.51 -1.29 21.77
C SER A 94 4.41 -0.55 22.77
N LEU A 95 4.71 0.73 22.54
CA LEU A 95 5.42 1.59 23.50
C LEU A 95 4.71 1.68 24.84
N ARG A 96 3.41 1.98 24.83
CA ARG A 96 2.64 2.08 26.06
C ARG A 96 2.60 0.77 26.83
N LEU A 97 2.56 -0.37 26.15
CA LEU A 97 2.69 -1.68 26.82
C LEU A 97 4.08 -1.91 27.40
N ALA A 98 5.15 -1.53 26.71
CA ALA A 98 6.52 -1.62 27.23
C ALA A 98 6.71 -0.77 28.49
N GLU A 99 5.99 0.35 28.58
CA GLU A 99 5.93 1.25 29.74
C GLU A 99 4.99 0.76 30.85
N ASN A 100 4.39 -0.43 30.72
CA ASN A 100 3.36 -0.96 31.62
C ASN A 100 2.13 -0.06 31.76
N ARG A 101 1.79 0.71 30.72
CA ARG A 101 0.61 1.59 30.69
C ARG A 101 -0.61 0.86 30.12
N GLY A 102 -1.78 1.42 30.42
CA GLY A 102 -3.06 0.93 29.93
C GLY A 102 -3.73 -0.05 30.90
N LYS A 103 -4.82 -0.67 30.44
CA LYS A 103 -5.62 -1.59 31.26
C LYS A 103 -5.26 -3.06 31.08
N GLN A 104 -4.43 -3.36 30.10
CA GLN A 104 -4.04 -4.72 29.73
C GLN A 104 -2.56 -4.92 30.01
N LYS A 105 -2.20 -6.14 30.36
CA LYS A 105 -0.81 -6.62 30.42
C LYS A 105 -0.67 -7.75 29.41
N THR A 106 0.46 -7.80 28.72
CA THR A 106 0.82 -8.95 27.90
C THR A 106 1.83 -9.82 28.66
N LYS A 107 1.68 -11.13 28.56
CA LYS A 107 2.68 -12.11 29.01
C LYS A 107 3.46 -12.71 27.84
N GLU A 108 3.04 -12.38 26.60
CA GLU A 108 3.58 -12.95 25.37
C GLU A 108 4.90 -12.27 24.97
N LYS A 109 5.05 -10.99 25.31
CA LYS A 109 6.21 -10.17 24.93
C LYS A 109 6.78 -9.42 26.13
N THR A 110 8.10 -9.36 26.20
CA THR A 110 8.87 -8.52 27.12
C THR A 110 8.79 -7.05 26.72
N ALA A 111 9.18 -6.14 27.62
CA ALA A 111 9.21 -4.71 27.32
C ALA A 111 10.16 -4.39 26.16
N GLU A 112 11.31 -5.09 26.08
CA GLU A 112 12.28 -4.93 25.00
C GLU A 112 11.72 -5.41 23.66
N GLN A 113 11.01 -6.53 23.62
CA GLN A 113 10.32 -7.00 22.42
C GLN A 113 9.25 -6.01 21.96
N LEU A 114 8.48 -5.44 22.89
CA LEU A 114 7.47 -4.42 22.58
C LEU A 114 8.09 -3.12 22.05
N ARG A 115 9.25 -2.70 22.59
CA ARG A 115 10.03 -1.58 22.04
C ARG A 115 10.52 -1.88 20.64
N GLN A 116 10.95 -3.11 20.37
CA GLN A 116 11.36 -3.52 19.04
C GLN A 116 10.19 -3.53 18.05
N ASP A 117 9.02 -4.03 18.45
CA ASP A 117 7.80 -3.97 17.63
C ASP A 117 7.42 -2.51 17.32
N ALA A 118 7.45 -1.64 18.33
CA ALA A 118 7.22 -0.22 18.15
C ALA A 118 8.17 0.38 17.11
N ARG A 119 9.47 0.08 17.24
CA ARG A 119 10.50 0.53 16.32
C ARG A 119 10.24 0.07 14.90
N VAL A 120 9.77 -1.16 14.70
CA VAL A 120 9.39 -1.70 13.38
C VAL A 120 8.24 -0.91 12.77
N TYR A 121 7.12 -0.77 13.50
CA TYR A 121 5.94 -0.08 12.98
C TYR A 121 6.21 1.38 12.67
N LEU A 122 6.86 2.11 13.59
CA LEU A 122 7.19 3.52 13.40
C LEU A 122 8.22 3.72 12.28
N SER A 123 9.18 2.80 12.11
CA SER A 123 10.13 2.87 10.98
C SER A 123 9.43 2.71 9.63
N ARG A 124 8.41 1.85 9.56
CA ARG A 124 7.56 1.69 8.36
C ARG A 124 6.73 2.94 8.10
N LEU A 125 6.21 3.57 9.15
CA LEU A 125 5.48 4.84 9.02
C LEU A 125 6.37 5.92 8.40
N VAL A 126 7.54 6.15 9.00
CA VAL A 126 8.48 7.19 8.54
C VAL A 126 8.98 6.92 7.12
N ALA A 127 9.27 5.66 6.79
CA ALA A 127 9.71 5.29 5.43
C ALA A 127 8.61 5.42 4.37
N GLY A 128 7.39 4.98 4.69
CA GLY A 128 6.31 4.82 3.71
C GLY A 128 5.40 6.03 3.56
N TYR A 129 5.33 6.90 4.58
CA TYR A 129 4.29 7.92 4.69
C TYR A 129 4.86 9.30 5.09
N PRO A 130 5.70 9.92 4.24
CA PRO A 130 6.37 11.20 4.53
C PRO A 130 5.43 12.40 4.67
N ASN A 131 4.15 12.25 4.30
CA ASN A 131 3.12 13.28 4.46
C ASN A 131 2.12 12.97 5.60
N SER A 132 2.41 11.94 6.41
CA SER A 132 1.53 11.57 7.52
C SER A 132 1.51 12.66 8.60
N THR A 133 0.33 12.89 9.18
CA THR A 133 0.19 13.77 10.35
C THR A 133 0.88 13.22 11.60
N PHE A 134 1.21 11.92 11.59
CA PHE A 134 1.89 11.22 12.67
C PHE A 134 3.42 11.23 12.54
N LEU A 135 3.96 11.68 11.41
CA LEU A 135 5.37 11.56 11.06
C LEU A 135 6.30 12.08 12.15
N LYS A 136 6.08 13.33 12.59
CA LYS A 136 6.94 13.98 13.57
C LYS A 136 6.99 13.22 14.90
N GLN A 137 5.84 12.74 15.38
CA GLN A 137 5.78 11.96 16.62
C GLN A 137 6.54 10.63 16.45
N ALA A 138 6.32 9.94 15.32
CA ALA A 138 7.02 8.69 15.03
C ALA A 138 8.54 8.87 14.95
N GLU A 139 9.02 9.96 14.34
CA GLU A 139 10.45 10.29 14.30
C GLU A 139 11.02 10.58 15.69
N ASP A 140 10.28 11.30 16.53
CA ASP A 140 10.70 11.61 17.90
C ASP A 140 10.77 10.33 18.74
N ASP A 141 9.74 9.48 18.70
CA ASP A 141 9.72 8.19 19.40
C ASP A 141 10.85 7.26 18.90
N LEU A 142 11.15 7.28 17.60
CA LEU A 142 12.26 6.50 17.05
C LEU A 142 13.61 6.95 17.59
N LYS A 143 13.84 8.23 17.89
CA LYS A 143 15.12 8.68 18.50
C LYS A 143 15.35 7.98 19.83
N ASP A 144 14.31 7.85 20.65
CA ASP A 144 14.36 7.17 21.95
C ASP A 144 14.51 5.65 21.80
N LEU A 145 14.08 5.09 20.68
CA LEU A 145 14.20 3.67 20.33
C LEU A 145 15.51 3.30 19.61
N GLY A 146 16.46 4.22 19.47
CA GLY A 146 17.74 3.98 18.78
C GLY A 146 17.70 4.22 17.27
N GLY A 147 16.77 5.03 16.79
CA GLY A 147 16.60 5.47 15.41
C GLY A 147 15.81 4.50 14.53
N GLN A 148 15.56 4.89 13.28
CA GLN A 148 14.87 4.06 12.29
C GLN A 148 15.66 2.77 12.00
N ILE A 149 14.96 1.66 11.78
CA ILE A 149 15.57 0.43 11.24
C ILE A 149 15.52 0.42 9.72
N LYS A 150 16.56 -0.17 9.11
CA LYS A 150 16.54 -0.47 7.68
C LYS A 150 15.57 -1.63 7.46
N LEU A 151 14.47 -1.37 6.77
CA LEU A 151 13.51 -2.40 6.40
C LEU A 151 14.10 -3.16 5.20
N GLU A 152 14.68 -4.33 5.45
CA GLU A 152 15.12 -5.20 4.36
C GLU A 152 13.89 -5.81 3.69
N GLY A 153 13.64 -5.37 2.44
CA GLY A 153 12.81 -6.04 1.45
C GLY A 153 11.54 -6.71 1.97
N THR A 154 10.51 -5.93 2.27
CA THR A 154 9.14 -6.44 2.13
C THR A 154 8.38 -5.46 1.24
N GLN A 155 8.50 -5.68 -0.06
CA GLN A 155 7.59 -5.16 -1.07
C GLN A 155 7.13 -6.35 -1.92
N PRO A 156 5.89 -6.29 -2.44
CA PRO A 156 4.79 -7.21 -2.17
C PRO A 156 4.96 -8.63 -2.71
#